data_AF-A0A2V5NCZ9-F1
#
_entry.id   AF-A0A2V5NCZ9-F1
#
_cell.length_a   1.000
_cell.length_b   1.000
_cell.length_c   1.000
_cell.angle_alpha   90.00
_cell.angle_beta   90.00
_cell.angle_gamma   90.00
#
_symmetry.space_group_name_H-M   'P 1'
#
loop_
_entity.id
_entity.type
_entity.pdbx_description
1 polymer ?
#
loop_
_entity_poly.entity_id
_entity_poly.type
_entity_poly.pdbx_seq_one_letter_code
_entity_poly.pdbx_strand_id
1 'polypeptide(L)'
;MSFRAISTAGFLFVATVSSALAIGGVDTPPPPSAPHEVTFSQPKETKLANGLRVIVVERPGLPLLAAELLVRSGAEVDGKDLAGTASMTGSLLTRGTESMSAPQIATAIESLGGTIDSGAHWEASRATIVVMSDKAEPALRILSDVVLHPTFKQEEIDRLKNQTLDGLRVALRQPGALAQFVAGRALFGDAPYGHSHTGTMETVQAIKRDDIVKLYQTYYVPENAALILSGNLTLEQGRKYAEQFFGEWKGTMPSPADAASSKSAEWKPSNIVVDMPEAGQAAVTVARPGIKRSSPDYYAGLVANAALGTGFVSRLNREIRIKRGLSYGARSSLDARRDVGPFVAMAQTKNQSAAEVANLMQIELKRMKSEPVQGDELKSRQAVITGSYARTLETNGGFVGKISAMITNDLPLDTLNKFIPSINAVTSADVTAFAAKYFDTTPSLIIIGKAADFIEPLKKDFPDVRIIPVPQLDLNRPDLTKAKP
;
A
#
# COMPACT_ATOMS: atom_id res chain seq x y z
N MET A 1 -22.72 -85.44 -28.08
CA MET A 1 -23.45 -85.54 -26.80
C MET A 1 -24.30 -84.30 -26.64
N SER A 2 -25.60 -84.52 -26.47
CA SER A 2 -26.67 -83.53 -26.52
C SER A 2 -26.70 -82.66 -25.27
N PHE A 3 -26.93 -81.34 -25.40
CA PHE A 3 -27.38 -80.50 -24.29
C PHE A 3 -28.65 -79.73 -24.71
N ARG A 4 -29.64 -79.84 -23.83
CA ARG A 4 -31.06 -79.54 -24.00
C ARG A 4 -31.35 -78.04 -24.13
N ALA A 5 -32.32 -77.74 -24.99
CA ALA A 5 -33.12 -76.52 -24.93
C ALA A 5 -34.22 -76.65 -23.88
N ILE A 6 -34.42 -75.60 -23.07
CA ILE A 6 -35.68 -75.35 -22.36
C ILE A 6 -36.03 -73.87 -22.53
N SER A 7 -37.22 -73.66 -23.07
CA SER A 7 -37.95 -72.41 -23.27
C SER A 7 -38.34 -71.79 -21.94
N THR A 8 -38.28 -70.46 -21.79
CA THR A 8 -38.91 -69.76 -20.67
C THR A 8 -39.69 -68.56 -21.21
N ALA A 9 -40.98 -68.57 -20.87
CA ALA A 9 -42.01 -67.66 -21.32
C ALA A 9 -41.78 -66.22 -20.85
N GLY A 10 -42.18 -65.28 -21.70
CA GLY A 10 -42.15 -63.85 -21.40
C GLY A 10 -43.21 -63.43 -20.40
N PHE A 11 -42.85 -62.44 -19.58
CA PHE A 11 -43.78 -61.49 -18.99
C PHE A 11 -43.32 -60.09 -19.39
N LEU A 12 -44.17 -59.39 -20.13
CA LEU A 12 -44.03 -57.97 -20.44
C LEU A 12 -44.01 -57.18 -19.13
N PHE A 13 -42.87 -56.61 -18.77
CA PHE A 13 -42.82 -55.50 -17.84
C PHE A 13 -42.88 -54.20 -18.66
N VAL A 14 -44.03 -53.55 -18.63
CA VAL A 14 -44.18 -52.17 -19.12
C VAL A 14 -43.39 -51.29 -18.16
N ALA A 15 -42.16 -50.95 -18.53
CA ALA A 15 -41.40 -49.92 -17.86
C ALA A 15 -42.04 -48.58 -18.20
N THR A 16 -42.87 -48.07 -17.29
CA THR A 16 -43.23 -46.65 -17.26
C THR A 16 -41.94 -45.88 -17.03
N VAL A 17 -41.40 -45.31 -18.11
CA VAL A 17 -40.38 -44.26 -18.01
C VAL A 17 -41.08 -43.07 -17.37
N SER A 18 -40.95 -42.93 -16.05
CA SER A 18 -41.19 -41.64 -15.41
C SER A 18 -40.13 -40.69 -15.94
N SER A 19 -40.49 -39.94 -16.98
CA SER A 19 -39.81 -38.70 -17.33
C SER A 19 -39.91 -37.79 -16.12
N ALA A 20 -38.88 -37.77 -15.29
CA ALA A 20 -38.67 -36.69 -14.34
C ALA A 20 -38.51 -35.43 -15.19
N LEU A 21 -39.58 -34.64 -15.30
CA LEU A 21 -39.48 -33.26 -15.74
C LEU A 21 -38.56 -32.57 -14.76
N ALA A 22 -37.30 -32.36 -15.16
CA ALA A 22 -36.43 -31.43 -14.49
C ALA A 22 -37.16 -30.09 -14.46
N ILE A 23 -37.50 -29.61 -13.26
CA ILE A 23 -38.01 -28.27 -13.06
C ILE A 23 -36.86 -27.34 -13.43
N GLY A 24 -36.87 -26.90 -14.70
CA GLY A 24 -35.97 -25.86 -15.18
C GLY A 24 -36.29 -24.57 -14.44
N GLY A 25 -35.41 -24.15 -13.55
CA GLY A 25 -35.64 -22.95 -12.76
C GLY A 25 -34.68 -22.75 -11.61
N VAL A 26 -33.37 -22.68 -11.87
CA VAL A 26 -32.39 -21.93 -11.05
C VAL A 26 -31.07 -21.78 -11.83
N ASP A 27 -31.10 -21.25 -13.06
CA ASP A 27 -29.87 -20.93 -13.82
C ASP A 27 -29.55 -19.42 -13.87
N THR A 28 -30.43 -18.56 -13.34
CA THR A 28 -30.13 -17.14 -13.21
C THR A 28 -29.78 -16.83 -11.76
N PRO A 29 -28.56 -16.34 -11.47
CA PRO A 29 -28.24 -15.76 -10.18
C PRO A 29 -29.31 -14.73 -9.82
N PRO A 30 -29.75 -14.66 -8.55
CA PRO A 30 -30.68 -13.62 -8.14
C PRO A 30 -30.11 -12.25 -8.55
N PRO A 31 -30.97 -11.33 -9.03
CA PRO A 31 -30.51 -9.99 -9.38
C PRO A 31 -29.81 -9.36 -8.18
N PRO A 32 -28.73 -8.59 -8.38
CA PRO A 32 -28.05 -7.91 -7.29
C PRO A 32 -29.06 -7.11 -6.47
N SER A 33 -29.00 -7.24 -5.15
CA SER A 33 -29.79 -6.41 -4.25
C SER A 33 -29.50 -4.93 -4.51
N ALA A 34 -30.49 -4.08 -4.26
CA ALA A 34 -30.29 -2.63 -4.36
C ALA A 34 -29.10 -2.22 -3.47
N PRO A 35 -28.23 -1.29 -3.92
CA PRO A 35 -27.14 -0.79 -3.11
C PRO A 35 -27.68 -0.24 -1.78
N HIS A 36 -27.20 -0.78 -0.66
CA HIS A 36 -27.52 -0.23 0.65
C HIS A 36 -26.64 1.00 0.91
N GLU A 37 -27.26 2.10 1.37
CA GLU A 37 -26.49 3.24 1.87
C GLU A 37 -25.76 2.84 3.14
N VAL A 38 -24.42 2.89 3.09
CA VAL A 38 -23.58 2.56 4.23
C VAL A 38 -23.17 3.85 4.91
N THR A 39 -23.71 4.08 6.12
CA THR A 39 -23.24 5.15 7.01
C THR A 39 -22.34 4.56 8.07
N PHE A 40 -21.14 5.10 8.20
CA PHE A 40 -20.14 4.68 9.17
C PHE A 40 -20.22 5.52 10.45
N SER A 41 -19.89 4.90 11.60
CA SER A 41 -19.76 5.61 12.88
C SER A 41 -18.86 6.83 12.72
N GLN A 42 -19.37 7.99 13.12
CA GLN A 42 -18.63 9.25 13.02
C GLN A 42 -17.51 9.27 14.07
N PRO A 43 -16.26 9.57 13.69
CA PRO A 43 -15.19 9.78 14.65
C PRO A 43 -15.46 11.02 15.50
N LYS A 44 -15.21 10.91 16.80
CA LYS A 44 -15.24 12.05 17.74
C LYS A 44 -13.81 12.38 18.14
N GLU A 45 -13.48 13.66 18.24
CA GLU A 45 -12.13 14.13 18.56
C GLU A 45 -12.12 14.98 19.84
N THR A 46 -11.08 14.82 20.64
CA THR A 46 -10.72 15.70 21.74
C THR A 46 -9.19 15.90 21.78
N LYS A 47 -8.71 16.79 22.63
CA LYS A 47 -7.28 17.11 22.74
C LYS A 47 -6.87 17.16 24.21
N LEU A 48 -5.73 16.55 24.54
CA LEU A 48 -5.16 16.60 25.89
C LEU A 48 -4.41 17.93 26.12
N ALA A 49 -4.08 18.21 27.37
CA ALA A 49 -3.34 19.43 27.75
C ALA A 49 -1.95 19.51 27.11
N ASN A 50 -1.29 18.36 26.90
CA ASN A 50 0.03 18.27 26.25
C ASN A 50 -0.01 18.36 24.73
N GLY A 51 -1.18 18.55 24.12
CA GLY A 51 -1.32 18.70 22.68
C GLY A 51 -1.70 17.44 21.92
N LEU A 52 -1.67 16.26 22.55
CA LEU A 52 -2.03 15.00 21.91
C LEU A 52 -3.50 15.00 21.46
N ARG A 53 -3.73 14.71 20.18
CA ARG A 53 -5.07 14.51 19.63
C ARG A 53 -5.58 13.11 20.02
N VAL A 54 -6.83 13.01 20.43
CA VAL A 54 -7.48 11.74 20.80
C VAL A 54 -8.74 11.59 19.97
N ILE A 55 -8.78 10.56 19.12
CA ILE A 55 -9.90 10.29 18.22
C ILE A 55 -10.52 8.95 18.62
N VAL A 56 -11.83 8.94 18.83
CA VAL A 56 -12.59 7.74 19.19
C VAL A 56 -13.67 7.46 18.17
N VAL A 57 -13.72 6.22 17.69
CA VAL A 57 -14.82 5.68 16.88
C VAL A 57 -15.57 4.64 17.71
N GLU A 58 -16.72 5.06 18.25
CA GLU A 58 -17.54 4.24 19.14
C GLU A 58 -18.26 3.13 18.34
N ARG A 59 -18.02 1.88 18.72
CA ARG A 59 -18.53 0.67 18.07
C ARG A 59 -18.90 -0.40 19.12
N PRO A 60 -20.09 -0.34 19.71
CA PRO A 60 -20.48 -1.23 20.80
C PRO A 60 -20.77 -2.68 20.37
N GLY A 61 -20.88 -2.95 19.07
CA GLY A 61 -21.34 -4.24 18.54
C GLY A 61 -20.33 -5.40 18.64
N LEU A 62 -19.06 -5.14 18.93
CA LEU A 62 -18.03 -6.17 19.12
C LEU A 62 -17.18 -5.83 20.36
N PRO A 63 -16.87 -6.80 21.23
CA PRO A 63 -16.07 -6.59 22.45
C PRO A 63 -14.56 -6.49 22.13
N LEU A 64 -14.21 -5.75 21.08
CA LEU A 64 -12.84 -5.52 20.64
C LEU A 64 -12.49 -4.04 20.74
N LEU A 65 -11.22 -3.77 21.02
CA LEU A 65 -10.60 -2.46 20.91
C LEU A 65 -9.43 -2.57 19.94
N ALA A 66 -9.40 -1.71 18.93
CA ALA A 66 -8.18 -1.40 18.19
C ALA A 66 -7.71 -0.01 18.61
N ALA A 67 -6.42 0.13 18.89
CA ALA A 67 -5.78 1.42 19.12
C ALA A 67 -4.56 1.57 18.23
N GLU A 68 -4.32 2.80 17.76
CA GLU A 68 -3.09 3.19 17.08
C GLU A 68 -2.62 4.50 17.67
N LEU A 69 -1.36 4.56 18.07
CA LEU A 69 -0.68 5.83 18.18
C LEU A 69 0.02 6.12 16.85
N LEU A 70 -0.47 7.15 16.16
CA LEU A 70 0.09 7.70 14.94
C LEU A 70 1.06 8.82 15.30
N VAL A 71 2.24 8.81 14.68
CA VAL A 71 3.17 9.94 14.60
C VAL A 71 3.23 10.38 13.14
N ARG A 72 2.94 11.65 12.85
CA ARG A 72 2.80 12.19 11.48
C ARG A 72 4.14 12.54 10.84
N SER A 73 5.11 11.63 10.99
CA SER A 73 6.40 11.65 10.31
C SER A 73 6.88 10.22 10.09
N GLY A 74 7.48 9.97 8.94
CA GLY A 74 8.00 8.68 8.50
C GLY A 74 9.27 8.86 7.67
N ALA A 75 9.41 8.12 6.58
CA ALA A 75 10.63 8.12 5.79
C ALA A 75 10.89 9.44 5.02
N GLU A 76 9.89 10.32 4.87
CA GLU A 76 10.09 11.64 4.26
C GLU A 76 11.05 12.56 5.03
N VAL A 77 11.32 12.24 6.30
CA VAL A 77 12.27 12.96 7.14
C VAL A 77 13.59 12.23 7.32
N ASP A 78 13.83 11.14 6.60
CA ASP A 78 15.12 10.45 6.63
C ASP A 78 16.24 11.40 6.18
N GLY A 79 17.36 11.35 6.91
CA GLY A 79 18.54 12.12 6.55
C GLY A 79 19.12 11.68 5.20
N LYS A 80 19.84 12.60 4.54
CA LYS A 80 20.65 12.25 3.37
C LYS A 80 21.61 11.12 3.72
N ASP A 81 21.70 10.12 2.84
CA ASP A 81 22.52 8.91 3.00
C ASP A 81 22.12 8.02 4.22
N LEU A 82 20.99 8.31 4.86
CA LEU A 82 20.42 7.59 6.01
C LEU A 82 18.99 7.09 5.73
N ALA A 83 18.69 6.79 4.47
CA ALA A 83 17.42 6.20 4.06
C ALA A 83 17.14 4.91 4.83
N GLY A 84 15.92 4.76 5.35
CA GLY A 84 15.49 3.65 6.21
C GLY A 84 15.50 3.95 7.71
N THR A 85 15.96 5.13 8.13
CA THR A 85 16.04 5.48 9.57
C THR A 85 14.67 5.47 10.22
N ALA A 86 13.67 6.13 9.63
CA ALA A 86 12.31 6.15 10.18
C ALA A 86 11.70 4.73 10.26
N SER A 87 11.90 3.92 9.22
CA SER A 87 11.43 2.53 9.18
C SER A 87 12.05 1.70 10.31
N MET A 88 13.36 1.85 10.55
CA MET A 88 14.05 1.21 11.66
C MET A 88 13.54 1.74 13.01
N THR A 89 13.43 3.05 13.20
CA THR A 89 12.94 3.67 14.44
C THR A 89 11.55 3.15 14.81
N GLY A 90 10.60 3.17 13.86
CA GLY A 90 9.24 2.68 14.08
C GLY A 90 9.20 1.17 14.37
N SER A 91 10.01 0.38 13.69
CA SER A 91 10.07 -1.07 13.89
C SER A 91 10.69 -1.46 15.24
N LEU A 92 11.59 -0.62 15.78
CA LEU A 92 12.27 -0.86 17.05
C LEU A 92 11.44 -0.51 18.29
N LEU A 93 10.32 0.21 18.16
CA LEU A 93 9.47 0.58 19.30
C LEU A 93 9.04 -0.65 20.11
N THR A 94 8.63 -1.72 19.43
CA THR A 94 8.22 -2.99 20.07
C THR A 94 9.39 -3.95 20.36
N ARG A 95 10.64 -3.49 20.23
CA ARG A 95 11.85 -4.30 20.46
C ARG A 95 12.49 -4.09 21.84
N GLY A 96 11.86 -3.29 22.68
CA GLY A 96 12.19 -3.24 24.10
C GLY A 96 12.14 -1.85 24.68
N THR A 97 11.65 -1.77 25.90
CA THR A 97 11.52 -0.57 26.70
C THR A 97 12.45 -0.65 27.90
N GLU A 98 12.42 0.38 28.75
CA GLU A 98 13.13 0.36 30.03
C GLU A 98 12.59 -0.75 30.95
N SER A 99 11.30 -1.08 30.83
CA SER A 99 10.62 -2.02 31.72
C SER A 99 10.42 -3.43 31.14
N MET A 100 10.44 -3.58 29.81
CA MET A 100 10.15 -4.85 29.13
C MET A 100 11.09 -5.13 27.96
N SER A 101 11.57 -6.36 27.84
CA SER A 101 12.24 -6.86 26.62
C SER A 101 11.23 -7.19 25.51
N ALA A 102 11.70 -7.31 24.26
CA ALA A 102 10.83 -7.67 23.14
C ALA A 102 10.00 -8.96 23.37
N PRO A 103 10.58 -10.07 23.88
CA PRO A 103 9.79 -11.27 24.19
C PRO A 103 8.75 -11.03 25.29
N GLN A 104 9.07 -10.24 26.31
CA GLN A 104 8.12 -9.90 27.37
C GLN A 104 6.95 -9.06 26.84
N ILE A 105 7.20 -8.10 25.94
CA ILE A 105 6.15 -7.32 25.28
C ILE A 105 5.22 -8.26 24.51
N ALA A 106 5.78 -9.15 23.69
CA ALA A 106 5.01 -10.11 22.91
C ALA A 106 4.17 -11.03 23.82
N THR A 107 4.79 -11.67 24.81
CA THR A 107 4.09 -12.57 25.74
C THR A 107 3.01 -11.85 26.56
N ALA A 108 3.25 -10.62 27.01
CA ALA A 108 2.25 -9.85 27.74
C ALA A 108 1.01 -9.57 26.86
N ILE A 109 1.20 -9.19 25.61
CA ILE A 109 0.09 -8.95 24.66
C ILE A 109 -0.63 -10.24 24.27
N GLU A 110 0.11 -11.33 24.02
CA GLU A 110 -0.47 -12.64 23.75
C GLU A 110 -1.33 -13.13 24.92
N SER A 111 -0.91 -12.87 26.17
CA SER A 111 -1.69 -13.22 27.36
C SER A 111 -3.02 -12.46 27.48
N LEU A 112 -3.14 -11.31 26.79
CA LEU A 112 -4.39 -10.54 26.66
C LEU A 112 -5.24 -11.01 25.48
N GLY A 113 -4.80 -12.03 24.73
CA GLY A 113 -5.42 -12.49 23.49
C GLY A 113 -5.31 -11.46 22.36
N GLY A 114 -4.29 -10.60 22.41
CA GLY A 114 -4.13 -9.48 21.48
C GLY A 114 -2.94 -9.60 20.54
N THR A 115 -2.79 -8.56 19.72
CA THR A 115 -1.64 -8.35 18.84
C THR A 115 -1.10 -6.94 18.99
N ILE A 116 0.21 -6.78 18.90
CA ILE A 116 0.89 -5.49 18.88
C ILE A 116 1.84 -5.45 17.68
N ASP A 117 1.90 -4.32 16.98
CA ASP A 117 2.80 -4.10 15.85
C ASP A 117 3.29 -2.65 15.84
N SER A 118 4.48 -2.41 15.31
CA SER A 118 5.01 -1.06 15.12
C SER A 118 5.86 -0.95 13.87
N GLY A 119 5.86 0.24 13.25
CA GLY A 119 6.62 0.49 12.04
C GLY A 119 6.45 1.91 11.53
N ALA A 120 7.18 2.23 10.47
CA ALA A 120 7.00 3.48 9.75
C ALA A 120 6.94 3.25 8.24
N HIS A 121 6.23 4.15 7.56
CA HIS A 121 6.16 4.23 6.11
C HIS A 121 6.55 5.64 5.68
N TRP A 122 6.12 6.08 4.50
CA TRP A 122 6.51 7.35 3.89
C TRP A 122 6.17 8.62 4.65
N GLU A 123 5.08 8.66 5.42
CA GLU A 123 4.53 9.92 5.95
C GLU A 123 4.04 9.80 7.39
N ALA A 124 4.25 8.62 7.97
CA ALA A 124 3.69 8.20 9.24
C ALA A 124 4.51 7.07 9.85
N SER A 125 4.65 7.14 11.17
CA SER A 125 5.09 6.05 12.04
C SER A 125 3.95 5.68 12.97
N ARG A 126 3.84 4.41 13.33
CA ARG A 126 2.71 3.92 14.13
C ARG A 126 3.11 2.80 15.07
N ALA A 127 2.40 2.74 16.20
CA ALA A 127 2.32 1.57 17.06
C ALA A 127 0.83 1.21 17.21
N THR A 128 0.48 -0.03 16.93
CA THR A 128 -0.89 -0.52 16.88
C THR A 128 -1.10 -1.66 17.86
N ILE A 129 -2.30 -1.76 18.41
CA ILE A 129 -2.71 -2.85 19.27
C ILE A 129 -4.17 -3.23 19.00
N VAL A 130 -4.47 -4.53 19.07
CA VAL A 130 -5.83 -5.05 19.03
C VAL A 130 -6.01 -6.04 20.18
N VAL A 131 -7.03 -5.82 21.00
CA VAL A 131 -7.35 -6.64 22.18
C VAL A 131 -8.86 -6.69 22.40
N MET A 132 -9.32 -7.54 23.33
CA MET A 132 -10.67 -7.44 23.86
C MET A 132 -10.86 -6.13 24.65
N SER A 133 -12.07 -5.56 24.63
CA SER A 133 -12.36 -4.26 25.27
C SER A 133 -12.12 -4.27 26.78
N ASP A 134 -12.32 -5.40 27.47
CA ASP A 134 -12.04 -5.56 28.90
C ASP A 134 -10.54 -5.64 29.22
N LYS A 135 -9.69 -5.82 28.20
CA LYS A 135 -8.22 -5.78 28.29
C LYS A 135 -7.63 -4.46 27.81
N ALA A 136 -8.45 -3.45 27.55
CA ALA A 136 -8.00 -2.16 27.04
C ALA A 136 -6.94 -1.49 27.93
N GLU A 137 -7.15 -1.45 29.25
CA GLU A 137 -6.23 -0.79 30.17
C GLU A 137 -4.82 -1.40 30.19
N PRO A 138 -4.63 -2.73 30.43
CA PRO A 138 -3.29 -3.33 30.39
C PRO A 138 -2.65 -3.26 29.00
N ALA A 139 -3.45 -3.34 27.93
CA ALA A 139 -2.98 -3.20 26.56
C ALA A 139 -2.43 -1.78 26.27
N LEU A 140 -3.18 -0.75 26.64
CA LEU A 140 -2.79 0.65 26.42
C LEU A 140 -1.59 1.05 27.28
N ARG A 141 -1.41 0.45 28.46
CA ARG A 141 -0.18 0.57 29.26
C ARG A 141 1.05 0.08 28.50
N ILE A 142 0.94 -1.07 27.82
CA ILE A 142 2.04 -1.60 27.00
C ILE A 142 2.26 -0.72 25.78
N LEU A 143 1.18 -0.28 25.11
CA LEU A 143 1.27 0.63 23.97
C LEU A 143 1.97 1.94 24.33
N SER A 144 1.64 2.54 25.49
CA SER A 144 2.32 3.75 25.94
C SER A 144 3.78 3.50 26.29
N ASP A 145 4.11 2.36 26.92
CA ASP A 145 5.50 2.04 27.26
C ASP A 145 6.39 1.91 26.00
N VAL A 146 5.93 1.17 24.98
CA VAL A 146 6.70 0.99 23.73
C VAL A 146 6.89 2.28 22.92
N VAL A 147 5.96 3.23 23.07
CA VAL A 147 6.06 4.53 22.40
C VAL A 147 6.95 5.47 23.21
N LEU A 148 6.72 5.57 24.51
CA LEU A 148 7.25 6.65 25.34
C LEU A 148 8.63 6.31 25.94
N HIS A 149 8.95 5.03 26.09
CA HIS A 149 10.17 4.56 26.77
C HIS A 149 10.96 3.50 25.97
N PRO A 150 11.09 3.57 24.62
CA PRO A 150 11.90 2.63 23.87
C PRO A 150 13.40 2.83 24.18
N THR A 151 14.12 1.73 24.40
CA THR A 151 15.54 1.80 24.81
C THR A 151 16.52 1.81 23.64
N PHE A 152 16.07 1.35 22.46
CA PHE A 152 16.89 1.17 21.26
C PHE A 152 18.23 0.47 21.57
N LYS A 153 18.17 -0.69 22.24
CA LYS A 153 19.36 -1.48 22.58
C LYS A 153 20.14 -1.84 21.32
N GLN A 154 21.47 -1.73 21.38
CA GLN A 154 22.34 -1.99 20.23
C GLN A 154 22.13 -3.39 19.64
N GLU A 155 21.94 -4.40 20.50
CA GLU A 155 21.68 -5.79 20.10
C GLU A 155 20.41 -5.92 19.23
N GLU A 156 19.34 -5.20 19.57
CA GLU A 156 18.08 -5.21 18.81
C GLU A 156 18.20 -4.42 17.50
N ILE A 157 18.98 -3.33 17.50
CA ILE A 157 19.34 -2.59 16.28
C ILE A 157 20.11 -3.49 15.32
N ASP A 158 21.14 -4.18 15.80
CA ASP A 158 21.96 -5.06 14.98
C ASP A 158 21.15 -6.24 14.44
N ARG A 159 20.26 -6.80 15.26
CA ARG A 159 19.33 -7.86 14.85
C ARG A 159 18.40 -7.39 13.74
N LEU A 160 17.73 -6.25 13.92
CA LEU A 160 16.82 -5.70 12.91
C LEU A 160 17.59 -5.31 11.65
N LYS A 161 18.77 -4.69 11.79
CA LYS A 161 19.64 -4.34 10.67
C LYS A 161 19.97 -5.57 9.83
N ASN A 162 20.40 -6.66 10.47
CA ASN A 162 20.72 -7.91 9.76
C ASN A 162 19.49 -8.48 9.03
N GLN A 163 18.33 -8.50 9.68
CA GLN A 163 17.07 -8.93 9.06
C GLN A 163 16.69 -8.07 7.85
N THR A 164 16.83 -6.75 7.96
CA THR A 164 16.56 -5.81 6.86
C THR A 164 17.54 -6.02 5.71
N LEU A 165 18.83 -6.20 5.99
CA LEU A 165 19.85 -6.47 4.97
C LEU A 165 19.60 -7.81 4.26
N ASP A 166 19.20 -8.86 4.98
CA ASP A 166 18.81 -10.14 4.37
C ASP A 166 17.58 -10.00 3.48
N GLY A 167 16.56 -9.27 3.95
CA GLY A 167 15.37 -8.94 3.15
C GLY A 167 15.72 -8.17 1.87
N LEU A 168 16.60 -7.17 1.97
CA LEU A 168 17.09 -6.40 0.83
C LEU A 168 17.89 -7.28 -0.14
N ARG A 169 18.76 -8.19 0.34
CA ARG A 169 19.49 -9.15 -0.52
C ARG A 169 18.55 -10.00 -1.38
N VAL A 170 17.42 -10.43 -0.80
CA VAL A 170 16.40 -11.19 -1.55
C VAL A 170 15.64 -10.27 -2.50
N ALA A 171 15.15 -9.12 -2.02
CA ALA A 171 14.35 -8.19 -2.82
C ALA A 171 15.11 -7.67 -4.05
N LEU A 172 16.38 -7.29 -3.90
CA LEU A 172 17.19 -6.73 -4.99
C LEU A 172 17.54 -7.75 -6.08
N ARG A 173 17.35 -9.06 -5.83
CA ARG A 173 17.45 -10.13 -6.84
C ARG A 173 16.14 -10.37 -7.60
N GLN A 174 15.04 -9.79 -7.15
CA GLN A 174 13.74 -9.92 -7.80
C GLN A 174 13.51 -8.73 -8.75
N PRO A 175 13.34 -8.95 -10.06
CA PRO A 175 13.16 -7.87 -11.04
C PRO A 175 12.04 -6.88 -10.67
N GLY A 176 10.92 -7.41 -10.16
CA GLY A 176 9.76 -6.59 -9.78
C GLY A 176 10.02 -5.68 -8.57
N ALA A 177 10.72 -6.19 -7.55
CA ALA A 177 11.06 -5.39 -6.38
C ALA A 177 12.11 -4.33 -6.75
N LEU A 178 13.18 -4.71 -7.45
CA LEU A 178 14.21 -3.77 -7.90
C LEU A 178 13.61 -2.64 -8.76
N ALA A 179 12.58 -2.93 -9.57
CA ALA A 179 11.93 -1.93 -10.42
C ALA A 179 11.24 -0.83 -9.59
N GLN A 180 10.74 -1.16 -8.38
CA GLN A 180 10.16 -0.17 -7.48
C GLN A 180 11.21 0.78 -6.90
N PHE A 181 12.39 0.26 -6.53
CA PHE A 181 13.51 1.09 -6.07
C PHE A 181 13.99 2.04 -7.18
N VAL A 182 14.17 1.50 -8.38
CA VAL A 182 14.58 2.28 -9.57
C VAL A 182 13.52 3.34 -9.90
N ALA A 183 12.24 3.00 -9.84
CA ALA A 183 11.15 3.93 -10.12
C ALA A 183 11.10 5.09 -9.13
N GLY A 184 11.17 4.82 -7.82
CA GLY A 184 11.19 5.89 -6.81
C GLY A 184 12.30 6.90 -7.08
N ARG A 185 13.52 6.40 -7.29
CA ARG A 185 14.68 7.24 -7.56
C ARG A 185 14.60 7.98 -8.89
N ALA A 186 14.17 7.32 -9.96
CA ALA A 186 14.05 7.94 -11.28
C ALA A 186 12.98 9.05 -11.33
N LEU A 187 11.91 8.91 -10.53
CA LEU A 187 10.82 9.89 -10.50
C LEU A 187 11.15 11.13 -9.66
N PHE A 188 11.79 10.93 -8.51
CA PHE A 188 11.89 11.99 -7.50
C PHE A 188 13.34 12.41 -7.18
N GLY A 189 14.36 11.70 -7.68
CA GLY A 189 15.76 12.08 -7.50
C GLY A 189 16.17 12.21 -6.04
N ASP A 190 16.59 13.41 -5.64
CA ASP A 190 16.97 13.77 -4.27
C ASP A 190 15.82 14.33 -3.42
N ALA A 191 14.60 14.44 -3.98
CA ALA A 191 13.44 14.84 -3.19
C ALA A 191 13.11 13.79 -2.11
N PRO A 192 12.37 14.14 -1.04
CA PRO A 192 12.10 13.23 0.07
C PRO A 192 11.53 11.87 -0.35
N TYR A 193 10.72 11.81 -1.41
CA TYR A 193 10.17 10.54 -1.91
C TYR A 193 11.05 9.77 -2.91
N GLY A 194 12.28 10.23 -3.16
CA GLY A 194 13.20 9.63 -4.12
C GLY A 194 14.07 8.51 -3.60
N HIS A 195 14.31 8.44 -2.28
CA HIS A 195 15.04 7.32 -1.71
C HIS A 195 14.14 6.09 -1.46
N SER A 196 14.71 5.01 -0.92
CA SER A 196 13.91 3.89 -0.43
C SER A 196 13.46 4.17 1.00
N HIS A 197 12.17 4.07 1.29
CA HIS A 197 11.66 4.23 2.66
C HIS A 197 12.13 3.16 3.65
N THR A 198 12.56 1.99 3.15
CA THR A 198 13.19 0.92 3.94
C THR A 198 14.72 0.94 3.88
N GLY A 199 15.28 1.93 3.19
CA GLY A 199 16.72 2.04 2.93
C GLY A 199 17.25 1.14 1.82
N THR A 200 18.56 1.21 1.61
CA THR A 200 19.35 0.40 0.68
C THR A 200 20.39 -0.41 1.46
N MET A 201 21.12 -1.30 0.79
CA MET A 201 22.19 -2.07 1.45
C MET A 201 23.20 -1.14 2.12
N GLU A 202 23.53 -0.03 1.48
CA GLU A 202 24.50 0.95 1.93
C GLU A 202 23.96 1.78 3.10
N THR A 203 22.75 2.34 2.97
CA THR A 203 22.20 3.23 4.01
C THR A 203 21.83 2.47 5.27
N VAL A 204 21.24 1.27 5.14
CA VAL A 204 20.90 0.42 6.30
C VAL A 204 22.16 0.01 7.07
N GLN A 205 23.25 -0.27 6.36
CA GLN A 205 24.53 -0.54 7.01
C GLN A 205 25.05 0.68 7.79
N ALA A 206 24.91 1.87 7.20
CA ALA A 206 25.42 3.13 7.73
C ALA A 206 24.65 3.67 8.95
N ILE A 207 23.34 3.41 9.06
CA ILE A 207 22.49 3.89 10.16
C ILE A 207 23.08 3.48 11.52
N LYS A 208 23.21 4.44 12.43
CA LYS A 208 23.68 4.23 13.82
C LYS A 208 22.53 4.43 14.80
N ARG A 209 22.75 3.98 16.04
CA ARG A 209 21.81 4.19 17.15
C ARG A 209 21.49 5.67 17.35
N ASP A 210 22.47 6.54 17.25
CA ASP A 210 22.27 7.98 17.44
C ASP A 210 21.34 8.59 16.40
N ASP A 211 21.34 8.08 15.16
CA ASP A 211 20.42 8.53 14.10
C ASP A 211 18.97 8.15 14.44
N ILE A 212 18.77 6.92 14.93
CA ILE A 212 17.47 6.40 15.39
C ILE A 212 16.96 7.21 16.57
N VAL A 213 17.80 7.42 17.58
CA VAL A 213 17.46 8.19 18.80
C VAL A 213 17.16 9.64 18.44
N LYS A 214 17.94 10.26 17.55
CA LYS A 214 17.71 11.63 17.09
C LYS A 214 16.37 11.76 16.38
N LEU A 215 16.05 10.85 15.46
CA LEU A 215 14.76 10.84 14.77
C LEU A 215 13.61 10.68 15.77
N TYR A 216 13.75 9.73 16.71
CA TYR A 216 12.77 9.51 17.77
C TYR A 216 12.53 10.79 18.58
N GLN A 217 13.58 11.39 19.15
CA GLN A 217 13.48 12.59 19.98
C GLN A 217 12.92 13.80 19.23
N THR A 218 13.14 13.88 17.91
CA THR A 218 12.69 15.01 17.09
C THR A 218 11.20 14.92 16.74
N TYR A 219 10.73 13.73 16.36
CA TYR A 219 9.41 13.57 15.74
C TYR A 219 8.38 12.85 16.61
N TYR A 220 8.80 12.07 17.60
CA TYR A 220 7.91 11.36 18.52
C TYR A 220 7.57 12.27 19.69
N VAL A 221 6.70 13.22 19.42
CA VAL A 221 6.23 14.25 20.36
C VAL A 221 4.69 14.34 20.31
N PRO A 222 4.01 14.73 21.40
CA PRO A 222 2.55 14.71 21.47
C PRO A 222 1.88 15.62 20.43
N GLU A 223 2.49 16.75 20.09
CA GLU A 223 1.95 17.67 19.07
C GLU A 223 1.99 17.14 17.64
N ASN A 224 2.86 16.15 17.36
CA ASN A 224 2.98 15.48 16.07
C ASN A 224 2.20 14.15 16.03
N ALA A 225 1.42 13.86 17.08
CA ALA A 225 0.84 12.56 17.28
C ALA A 225 -0.68 12.60 17.45
N ALA A 226 -1.31 11.45 17.20
CA ALA A 226 -2.71 11.22 17.47
C ALA A 226 -2.91 9.81 18.02
N LEU A 227 -3.65 9.69 19.12
CA LEU A 227 -4.14 8.41 19.62
C LEU A 227 -5.52 8.15 19.01
N ILE A 228 -5.64 7.09 18.23
CA ILE A 228 -6.86 6.71 17.53
C ILE A 228 -7.36 5.41 18.13
N LEU A 229 -8.61 5.41 18.60
CA LEU A 229 -9.25 4.28 19.28
C LEU A 229 -10.55 3.92 18.55
N SER A 230 -10.76 2.63 18.27
CA SER A 230 -12.03 2.14 17.72
C SER A 230 -12.47 0.87 18.42
N GLY A 231 -13.71 0.83 18.89
CA GLY A 231 -14.24 -0.33 19.58
C GLY A 231 -15.39 -0.01 20.53
N ASN A 232 -15.67 -0.93 21.44
CA ASN A 232 -16.67 -0.74 22.49
C ASN A 232 -16.14 0.17 23.61
N LEU A 233 -16.00 1.47 23.31
CA LEU A 233 -15.64 2.53 24.25
C LEU A 233 -16.31 3.85 23.85
N THR A 234 -16.53 4.74 24.82
CA THR A 234 -16.99 6.12 24.58
C THR A 234 -15.82 7.09 24.43
N LEU A 235 -16.08 8.30 23.92
CA LEU A 235 -15.09 9.38 23.90
C LEU A 235 -14.52 9.68 25.30
N GLU A 236 -15.35 9.71 26.34
CA GLU A 236 -14.88 9.98 27.71
C GLU A 236 -13.92 8.88 28.20
N GLN A 237 -14.24 7.62 27.93
CA GLN A 237 -13.36 6.50 28.28
C GLN A 237 -12.04 6.56 27.51
N GLY A 238 -12.10 6.87 26.21
CA GLY A 238 -10.89 7.05 25.39
C GLY A 238 -10.02 8.21 25.88
N ARG A 239 -10.63 9.34 26.25
CA ARG A 239 -9.93 10.48 26.84
C ARG A 239 -9.28 10.12 28.18
N LYS A 240 -9.97 9.38 29.05
CA LYS A 240 -9.43 8.92 30.33
C LYS A 240 -8.20 8.04 30.13
N TYR A 241 -8.25 7.08 29.21
CA TYR A 241 -7.09 6.26 28.88
C TYR A 241 -5.94 7.10 28.31
N ALA A 242 -6.24 8.04 27.42
CA ALA A 242 -5.23 8.92 26.84
C ALA A 242 -4.53 9.77 27.93
N GLU A 243 -5.29 10.37 28.85
CA GLU A 243 -4.74 11.14 29.97
C GLU A 243 -3.87 10.24 30.88
N GLN A 244 -4.37 9.06 31.23
CA GLN A 244 -3.69 8.12 32.11
C GLN A 244 -2.35 7.63 31.55
N PHE A 245 -2.27 7.37 30.25
CA PHE A 245 -1.11 6.70 29.63
C PHE A 245 -0.21 7.63 28.82
N PHE A 246 -0.72 8.77 28.37
CA PHE A 246 0.03 9.71 27.53
C PHE A 246 -0.03 11.16 28.03
N GLY A 247 -0.73 11.46 29.13
CA GLY A 247 -0.89 12.83 29.64
C GLY A 247 0.42 13.48 30.08
N GLU A 248 1.38 12.67 30.57
CA GLU A 248 2.71 13.15 30.98
C GLU A 248 3.72 13.22 29.83
N TRP A 249 3.35 12.81 28.61
CA TRP A 249 4.23 12.86 27.45
C TRP A 249 4.57 14.32 27.11
N LYS A 250 5.87 14.60 26.98
CA LYS A 250 6.43 15.92 26.66
C LYS A 250 7.22 15.86 25.37
N GLY A 251 7.33 17.01 24.73
CA GLY A 251 8.15 17.22 23.55
C GLY A 251 7.49 18.22 22.60
N THR A 252 8.33 18.92 21.86
CA THR A 252 7.92 19.84 20.80
C THR A 252 8.80 19.57 19.59
N MET A 253 8.21 19.53 18.41
CA MET A 253 8.90 19.42 17.15
C MET A 253 9.58 20.76 16.82
N PRO A 254 10.75 20.73 16.15
CA PRO A 254 11.30 21.92 15.51
C PRO A 254 10.29 22.58 14.54
N SER A 255 10.41 23.91 14.37
CA SER A 255 9.54 24.65 13.45
C SER A 255 9.72 24.16 12.00
N PRO A 256 8.66 24.09 11.18
CA PRO A 256 8.75 23.70 9.77
C PRO A 256 9.74 24.52 8.93
N ALA A 257 10.09 25.73 9.38
CA ALA A 257 11.08 26.59 8.73
C ALA A 257 12.51 26.01 8.73
N ASP A 258 12.83 25.12 9.67
CA ASP A 258 14.15 24.48 9.79
C ASP A 258 14.29 23.21 8.93
N ALA A 259 13.16 22.65 8.47
CA ALA A 259 13.14 21.54 7.53
C ALA A 259 13.26 22.09 6.10
N ALA A 260 14.50 22.23 5.63
CA ALA A 260 14.77 22.65 4.25
C ALA A 260 13.97 21.79 3.27
N SER A 261 12.92 22.36 2.67
CA SER A 261 12.23 21.69 1.56
C SER A 261 13.22 21.64 0.39
N SER A 262 13.81 20.47 0.14
CA SER A 262 14.48 20.25 -1.13
C SER A 262 13.38 20.27 -2.19
N LYS A 263 13.17 21.43 -2.81
CA LYS A 263 12.30 21.53 -3.98
C LYS A 263 12.71 20.42 -4.94
N SER A 264 11.76 19.55 -5.29
CA SER A 264 12.07 18.49 -6.25
C SER A 264 12.57 19.14 -7.54
N ALA A 265 13.67 18.64 -8.09
CA ALA A 265 14.03 19.00 -9.46
C ALA A 265 12.84 18.69 -10.38
N GLU A 266 12.73 19.45 -11.48
CA GLU A 266 11.70 19.18 -12.49
C GLU A 266 11.90 17.76 -13.04
N TRP A 267 10.89 16.90 -12.88
CA TRP A 267 10.93 15.53 -13.36
C TRP A 267 11.01 15.51 -14.90
N LYS A 268 11.91 14.69 -15.43
CA LYS A 268 12.04 14.42 -16.87
C LYS A 268 11.82 12.92 -17.13
N PRO A 269 10.96 12.55 -18.09
CA PRO A 269 10.77 11.16 -18.47
C PRO A 269 12.10 10.52 -18.89
N SER A 270 12.33 9.28 -18.46
CA SER A 270 13.52 8.52 -18.84
C SER A 270 13.19 7.06 -19.12
N ASN A 271 13.93 6.46 -20.07
CA ASN A 271 13.84 5.05 -20.41
C ASN A 271 15.07 4.33 -19.85
N ILE A 272 14.87 3.43 -18.89
CA ILE A 272 15.93 2.76 -18.14
C ILE A 272 15.75 1.26 -18.27
N VAL A 273 16.82 0.58 -18.68
CA VAL A 273 16.93 -0.88 -18.59
C VAL A 273 18.00 -1.20 -17.55
N VAL A 274 17.64 -1.95 -16.52
CA VAL A 274 18.63 -2.57 -15.63
C VAL A 274 18.89 -3.99 -16.14
N ASP A 275 20.11 -4.22 -16.65
CA ASP A 275 20.50 -5.52 -17.17
C ASP A 275 20.83 -6.49 -16.03
N MET A 276 19.98 -7.50 -15.90
CA MET A 276 20.05 -8.57 -14.91
C MET A 276 20.04 -9.91 -15.67
N PRO A 277 21.21 -10.42 -16.10
CA PRO A 277 21.31 -11.60 -16.97
C PRO A 277 20.64 -12.87 -16.41
N GLU A 278 20.68 -13.03 -15.08
CA GLU A 278 20.11 -14.18 -14.36
C GLU A 278 18.58 -14.08 -14.15
N ALA A 279 17.94 -12.99 -14.59
CA ALA A 279 16.51 -12.81 -14.42
C ALA A 279 15.72 -13.76 -15.34
N GLY A 280 14.99 -14.71 -14.76
CA GLY A 280 14.11 -15.61 -15.51
C GLY A 280 12.90 -14.93 -16.17
N GLN A 281 12.56 -13.71 -15.73
CA GLN A 281 11.46 -12.89 -16.25
C GLN A 281 11.86 -11.41 -16.22
N ALA A 282 11.27 -10.61 -17.11
CA ALA A 282 11.40 -9.16 -17.09
C ALA A 282 10.27 -8.53 -16.30
N ALA A 283 10.59 -7.57 -15.44
CA ALA A 283 9.64 -6.64 -14.86
C ALA A 283 9.57 -5.38 -15.73
N VAL A 284 8.40 -5.10 -16.29
CA VAL A 284 8.13 -3.91 -17.09
C VAL A 284 7.30 -2.94 -16.27
N THR A 285 7.80 -1.73 -16.10
CA THR A 285 7.21 -0.69 -15.26
C THR A 285 7.13 0.62 -16.02
N VAL A 286 5.93 1.19 -16.09
CA VAL A 286 5.68 2.54 -16.59
C VAL A 286 5.36 3.42 -15.40
N ALA A 287 6.09 4.53 -15.22
CA ALA A 287 6.02 5.33 -14.01
C ALA A 287 6.05 6.83 -14.31
N ARG A 288 5.40 7.63 -13.46
CA ARG A 288 5.45 9.10 -13.47
C ARG A 288 5.10 9.67 -12.10
N PRO A 289 5.37 10.96 -11.83
CA PRO A 289 4.73 11.66 -10.73
C PRO A 289 3.21 11.57 -10.87
N GLY A 290 2.53 11.28 -9.77
CA GLY A 290 1.08 11.19 -9.68
C GLY A 290 0.47 12.53 -9.28
N ILE A 291 -0.37 12.49 -8.25
CA ILE A 291 -1.04 13.67 -7.69
C ILE A 291 -0.84 13.73 -6.18
N LYS A 292 -1.01 14.92 -5.61
CA LYS A 292 -1.16 15.08 -4.16
C LYS A 292 -2.52 14.53 -3.72
N ARG A 293 -2.60 14.07 -2.47
CA ARG A 293 -3.82 13.57 -1.84
C ARG A 293 -4.92 14.63 -1.75
N SER A 294 -4.53 15.90 -1.63
CA SER A 294 -5.40 17.08 -1.61
C SER A 294 -5.85 17.56 -3.00
N SER A 295 -5.40 16.91 -4.09
CA SER A 295 -5.80 17.30 -5.44
C SER A 295 -7.33 17.21 -5.61
N PRO A 296 -7.98 18.21 -6.26
CA PRO A 296 -9.40 18.11 -6.59
C PRO A 296 -9.69 16.93 -7.52
N ASP A 297 -8.68 16.47 -8.27
CA ASP A 297 -8.80 15.35 -9.21
C ASP A 297 -8.63 13.97 -8.54
N TYR A 298 -8.52 13.90 -7.20
CA TYR A 298 -8.21 12.66 -6.48
C TYR A 298 -9.20 11.53 -6.75
N TYR A 299 -10.51 11.80 -6.64
CA TYR A 299 -11.54 10.78 -6.83
C TYR A 299 -11.61 10.32 -8.29
N ALA A 300 -11.48 11.25 -9.25
CA ALA A 300 -11.37 10.92 -10.68
C ALA A 300 -10.14 10.03 -10.95
N GLY A 301 -9.00 10.35 -10.32
CA GLY A 301 -7.77 9.58 -10.42
C GLY A 301 -7.88 8.16 -9.85
N LEU A 302 -8.60 7.98 -8.74
CA LEU A 302 -8.88 6.64 -8.19
C LEU A 302 -9.70 5.79 -9.17
N VAL A 303 -10.75 6.37 -9.78
CA VAL A 303 -11.59 5.67 -10.76
C VAL A 303 -10.81 5.39 -12.05
N ALA A 304 -10.02 6.34 -12.54
CA ALA A 304 -9.13 6.17 -13.68
C ALA A 304 -8.11 5.04 -13.46
N ASN A 305 -7.46 5.01 -12.29
CA ASN A 305 -6.55 3.94 -11.92
C ASN A 305 -7.28 2.59 -11.83
N ALA A 306 -8.50 2.58 -11.30
CA ALA A 306 -9.28 1.35 -11.19
C ALA A 306 -9.69 0.76 -12.55
N ALA A 307 -10.02 1.62 -13.52
CA ALA A 307 -10.26 1.22 -14.90
C ALA A 307 -9.00 0.65 -15.55
N LEU A 308 -7.87 1.33 -15.38
CA LEU A 308 -6.63 0.98 -16.02
C LEU A 308 -6.04 -0.34 -15.50
N GLY A 309 -5.94 -0.52 -14.17
CA GLY A 309 -5.13 -1.62 -13.61
C GLY A 309 -5.58 -2.20 -12.28
N THR A 310 -6.78 -1.91 -11.77
CA THR A 310 -7.30 -2.55 -10.54
C THR A 310 -8.26 -3.70 -10.85
N GLY A 311 -7.94 -4.86 -10.30
CA GLY A 311 -8.76 -6.06 -10.42
C GLY A 311 -8.60 -6.77 -11.78
N PHE A 312 -9.22 -7.95 -11.88
CA PHE A 312 -8.97 -8.89 -12.97
C PHE A 312 -9.42 -8.38 -14.35
N VAL A 313 -10.48 -7.60 -14.42
CA VAL A 313 -11.06 -7.11 -15.68
C VAL A 313 -10.57 -5.71 -16.08
N SER A 314 -9.57 -5.17 -15.38
CA SER A 314 -8.94 -3.89 -15.73
C SER A 314 -8.33 -3.92 -17.13
N ARG A 315 -8.20 -2.75 -17.77
CA ARG A 315 -7.77 -2.63 -19.17
C ARG A 315 -6.38 -3.25 -19.42
N LEU A 316 -5.40 -2.95 -18.56
CA LEU A 316 -4.06 -3.54 -18.63
C LEU A 316 -4.10 -5.06 -18.51
N ASN A 317 -4.80 -5.59 -17.51
CA ASN A 317 -4.86 -7.04 -17.31
C ASN A 317 -5.61 -7.74 -18.44
N ARG A 318 -6.68 -7.14 -18.97
CA ARG A 318 -7.42 -7.66 -20.12
C ARG A 318 -6.54 -7.73 -21.37
N GLU A 319 -5.79 -6.67 -21.66
CA GLU A 319 -5.00 -6.58 -22.88
C GLU A 319 -3.75 -7.48 -22.84
N ILE A 320 -3.03 -7.47 -21.71
CA ILE A 320 -1.73 -8.14 -21.56
C ILE A 320 -1.89 -9.60 -21.14
N ARG A 321 -2.73 -9.89 -20.14
CA ARG A 321 -2.94 -11.24 -19.61
C ARG A 321 -4.03 -11.99 -20.38
N ILE A 322 -5.25 -11.45 -20.45
CA ILE A 322 -6.40 -12.22 -20.94
C ILE A 322 -6.32 -12.45 -22.45
N LYS A 323 -6.08 -11.40 -23.23
CA LYS A 323 -6.04 -11.51 -24.70
C LYS A 323 -4.77 -12.13 -25.25
N ARG A 324 -3.61 -11.87 -24.63
CA ARG A 324 -2.29 -12.27 -25.18
C ARG A 324 -1.49 -13.24 -24.34
N GLY A 325 -1.85 -13.47 -23.08
CA GLY A 325 -1.13 -14.40 -22.21
C GLY A 325 0.34 -14.00 -21.94
N LEU A 326 0.71 -12.73 -22.10
CA LEU A 326 2.11 -12.28 -21.98
C LEU A 326 2.57 -12.18 -20.52
N SER A 327 1.63 -11.99 -19.59
CA SER A 327 1.89 -11.86 -18.15
C SER A 327 0.86 -12.64 -17.35
N TYR A 328 1.23 -13.09 -16.16
CA TYR A 328 0.28 -13.60 -15.17
C TYR A 328 -0.63 -12.49 -14.60
N GLY A 329 -0.19 -11.24 -14.66
CA GLY A 329 -0.96 -10.08 -14.23
C GLY A 329 -0.34 -8.75 -14.65
N ALA A 330 -1.19 -7.80 -15.03
CA ALA A 330 -0.80 -6.41 -15.21
C ALA A 330 -1.69 -5.53 -14.35
N ARG A 331 -1.11 -4.54 -13.68
CA ARG A 331 -1.80 -3.70 -12.69
C ARG A 331 -1.28 -2.28 -12.69
N SER A 332 -2.02 -1.37 -12.06
CA SER A 332 -1.56 -0.01 -11.81
C SER A 332 -1.90 0.45 -10.39
N SER A 333 -1.13 1.42 -9.91
CA SER A 333 -1.33 2.08 -8.62
C SER A 333 -1.18 3.58 -8.78
N LEU A 334 -2.04 4.32 -8.07
CA LEU A 334 -1.92 5.74 -7.85
C LEU A 334 -1.70 5.97 -6.35
N ASP A 335 -0.46 6.25 -5.97
CA ASP A 335 -0.08 6.54 -4.60
C ASP A 335 -0.10 8.07 -4.40
N ALA A 336 -1.22 8.58 -3.91
CA ALA A 336 -1.38 9.99 -3.62
C ALA A 336 -1.05 10.26 -2.15
N ARG A 337 0.04 11.02 -1.93
CA ARG A 337 0.61 11.37 -0.63
C ARG A 337 0.34 12.85 -0.31
N ARG A 338 0.76 13.39 0.84
CA ARG A 338 0.67 14.84 1.12
C ARG A 338 1.37 15.66 0.05
N ASP A 339 2.56 15.23 -0.36
CA ASP A 339 3.20 15.70 -1.59
C ASP A 339 2.98 14.73 -2.76
N VAL A 340 3.52 15.05 -3.94
CA VAL A 340 3.30 14.24 -5.15
C VAL A 340 3.93 12.85 -4.99
N GLY A 341 3.10 11.82 -4.81
CA GLY A 341 3.53 10.42 -4.84
C GLY A 341 3.49 9.82 -6.25
N PRO A 342 3.94 8.57 -6.44
CA PRO A 342 4.07 7.98 -7.77
C PRO A 342 2.75 7.42 -8.33
N PHE A 343 2.60 7.51 -9.65
CA PHE A 343 1.73 6.63 -10.41
C PHE A 343 2.58 5.58 -11.12
N VAL A 344 2.18 4.30 -11.03
CA VAL A 344 2.92 3.18 -11.63
C VAL A 344 1.97 2.18 -12.28
N ALA A 345 2.26 1.76 -13.50
CA ALA A 345 1.70 0.57 -14.15
C ALA A 345 2.81 -0.49 -14.29
N MET A 346 2.51 -1.76 -14.00
CA MET A 346 3.52 -2.82 -13.92
C MET A 346 3.00 -4.19 -14.36
N ALA A 347 3.89 -5.01 -14.93
CA ALA A 347 3.67 -6.41 -15.26
C ALA A 347 4.99 -7.18 -15.25
N GLN A 348 4.92 -8.49 -15.02
CA GLN A 348 6.05 -9.40 -15.18
C GLN A 348 5.81 -10.34 -16.36
N THR A 349 6.78 -10.46 -17.25
CA THR A 349 6.65 -11.21 -18.51
C THR A 349 7.93 -11.98 -18.82
N LYS A 350 7.91 -12.83 -19.84
CA LYS A 350 9.13 -13.44 -20.38
C LYS A 350 10.02 -12.32 -20.93
N ASN A 351 11.33 -12.45 -20.81
CA ASN A 351 12.26 -11.40 -21.25
C ASN A 351 11.99 -10.97 -22.70
N GLN A 352 11.79 -11.92 -23.63
CA GLN A 352 11.55 -11.66 -25.05
C GLN A 352 10.30 -10.81 -25.33
N SER A 353 9.32 -10.83 -24.44
CA SER A 353 8.06 -10.09 -24.56
C SER A 353 8.11 -8.71 -23.90
N ALA A 354 9.22 -8.33 -23.25
CA ALA A 354 9.30 -7.09 -22.47
C ALA A 354 9.04 -5.83 -23.31
N ALA A 355 9.60 -5.76 -24.52
CA ALA A 355 9.38 -4.64 -25.44
C ALA A 355 7.90 -4.54 -25.87
N GLU A 356 7.26 -5.66 -26.19
CA GLU A 356 5.84 -5.69 -26.54
C GLU A 356 4.97 -5.23 -25.37
N VAL A 357 5.22 -5.72 -24.16
CA VAL A 357 4.48 -5.34 -22.95
C VAL A 357 4.67 -3.85 -22.64
N ALA A 358 5.87 -3.31 -22.81
CA ALA A 358 6.15 -1.88 -22.62
C ALA A 358 5.30 -1.00 -23.56
N ASN A 359 5.21 -1.40 -24.84
CA ASN A 359 4.36 -0.72 -25.81
C ASN A 359 2.87 -0.83 -25.46
N LEU A 360 2.39 -2.03 -25.10
CA LEU A 360 0.99 -2.25 -24.72
C LEU A 360 0.59 -1.40 -23.51
N MET A 361 1.44 -1.28 -22.50
CA MET A 361 1.14 -0.41 -21.34
C MET A 361 0.97 1.05 -21.72
N GLN A 362 1.83 1.58 -22.60
CA GLN A 362 1.72 2.96 -23.06
C GLN A 362 0.51 3.17 -23.98
N ILE A 363 0.17 2.18 -24.80
CA ILE A 363 -1.06 2.19 -25.60
C ILE A 363 -2.28 2.26 -24.68
N GLU A 364 -2.40 1.38 -23.68
CA GLU A 364 -3.55 1.38 -22.77
C GLU A 364 -3.65 2.68 -21.95
N LEU A 365 -2.51 3.27 -21.56
CA LEU A 365 -2.47 4.58 -20.93
C LEU A 365 -3.03 5.68 -21.85
N LYS A 366 -2.62 5.71 -23.12
CA LYS A 366 -3.14 6.67 -24.11
C LYS A 366 -4.64 6.45 -24.38
N ARG A 367 -5.08 5.19 -24.45
CA ARG A 367 -6.49 4.82 -24.67
C ARG A 367 -7.42 5.30 -23.56
N MET A 368 -6.92 5.55 -22.34
CA MET A 368 -7.74 6.16 -21.27
C MET A 368 -8.30 7.55 -21.65
N LYS A 369 -7.63 8.27 -22.57
CA LYS A 369 -8.09 9.55 -23.10
C LYS A 369 -9.04 9.39 -24.28
N SER A 370 -8.72 8.49 -25.22
CA SER A 370 -9.49 8.34 -26.47
C SER A 370 -10.70 7.40 -26.35
N GLU A 371 -10.72 6.53 -25.36
CA GLU A 371 -11.78 5.55 -25.11
C GLU A 371 -12.35 5.75 -23.69
N PRO A 372 -13.39 6.60 -23.54
CA PRO A 372 -13.92 6.97 -22.23
C PRO A 372 -14.36 5.76 -21.40
N VAL A 373 -14.12 5.83 -20.08
CA VAL A 373 -14.61 4.84 -19.12
C VAL A 373 -16.06 5.16 -18.80
N GLN A 374 -16.99 4.37 -19.33
CA GLN A 374 -18.42 4.66 -19.29
C GLN A 374 -19.29 3.42 -19.12
N GLY A 375 -20.60 3.63 -18.93
CA GLY A 375 -21.58 2.55 -18.81
C GLY A 375 -21.23 1.58 -17.68
N ASP A 376 -21.26 0.29 -17.99
CA ASP A 376 -21.00 -0.77 -17.01
C ASP A 376 -19.54 -0.83 -16.56
N GLU A 377 -18.58 -0.39 -17.40
CA GLU A 377 -17.17 -0.32 -17.01
C GLU A 377 -17.02 0.65 -15.83
N LEU A 378 -17.54 1.88 -15.96
CA LEU A 378 -17.50 2.92 -14.93
C LEU A 378 -18.17 2.45 -13.63
N LYS A 379 -19.43 1.98 -13.73
CA LYS A 379 -20.19 1.50 -12.57
C LYS A 379 -19.46 0.36 -11.86
N SER A 380 -18.89 -0.56 -12.62
CA SER A 380 -18.12 -1.68 -12.07
C SER A 380 -16.84 -1.20 -11.37
N ARG A 381 -16.15 -0.18 -11.90
CA ARG A 381 -14.95 0.39 -11.25
C ARG A 381 -15.28 1.12 -9.96
N GLN A 382 -16.36 1.90 -9.95
CA GLN A 382 -16.87 2.55 -8.74
C GLN A 382 -17.23 1.51 -7.68
N ALA A 383 -17.96 0.45 -8.05
CA ALA A 383 -18.32 -0.64 -7.14
C ALA A 383 -17.12 -1.38 -6.54
N VAL A 384 -16.04 -1.57 -7.31
CA VAL A 384 -14.78 -2.15 -6.79
C VAL A 384 -14.18 -1.26 -5.70
N ILE A 385 -14.12 0.05 -5.93
CA ILE A 385 -13.54 1.01 -4.98
C ILE A 385 -14.41 1.13 -3.73
N THR A 386 -15.71 1.39 -3.88
CA THR A 386 -16.64 1.57 -2.76
C THR A 386 -16.82 0.29 -1.96
N GLY A 387 -16.90 -0.87 -2.63
CA GLY A 387 -16.97 -2.17 -1.97
C GLY A 387 -15.69 -2.49 -1.19
N SER A 388 -14.50 -2.17 -1.73
CA SER A 388 -13.25 -2.34 -0.98
C SER A 388 -13.15 -1.42 0.23
N TYR A 389 -13.66 -0.20 0.10
CA TYR A 389 -13.71 0.77 1.20
C TYR A 389 -14.64 0.30 2.32
N ALA A 390 -15.86 -0.12 1.97
CA ALA A 390 -16.84 -0.67 2.93
C ALA A 390 -16.28 -1.90 3.66
N ARG A 391 -15.72 -2.87 2.93
CA ARG A 391 -15.07 -4.05 3.54
C ARG A 391 -13.95 -3.70 4.51
N THR A 392 -13.16 -2.67 4.20
CA THR A 392 -12.10 -2.22 5.12
C THR A 392 -12.72 -1.76 6.44
N LEU A 393 -13.81 -0.99 6.38
CA LEU A 393 -14.50 -0.43 7.54
C LEU A 393 -15.36 -1.44 8.31
N GLU A 394 -15.41 -2.71 7.91
CA GLU A 394 -16.06 -3.74 8.73
C GLU A 394 -15.28 -3.98 10.05
N THR A 395 -13.96 -3.75 10.07
CA THR A 395 -13.07 -4.04 11.22
C THR A 395 -12.68 -2.79 12.02
N ASN A 396 -12.43 -2.91 13.33
CA ASN A 396 -11.96 -1.80 14.17
C ASN A 396 -10.59 -1.29 13.69
N GLY A 397 -9.68 -2.18 13.34
CA GLY A 397 -8.38 -1.82 12.77
C GLY A 397 -8.51 -1.10 11.43
N GLY A 398 -9.50 -1.46 10.60
CA GLY A 398 -9.78 -0.75 9.35
C GLY A 398 -10.29 0.67 9.56
N PHE A 399 -11.13 0.92 10.55
CA PHE A 399 -11.51 2.27 10.97
C PHE A 399 -10.27 3.06 11.42
N VAL A 400 -9.49 2.51 12.35
CA VAL A 400 -8.26 3.14 12.84
C VAL A 400 -7.33 3.52 11.69
N GLY A 401 -7.09 2.60 10.75
CA GLY A 401 -6.24 2.84 9.58
C GLY A 401 -6.80 3.91 8.63
N LYS A 402 -8.12 4.02 8.44
CA LYS A 402 -8.71 5.10 7.61
C LYS A 402 -8.59 6.46 8.28
N ILE A 403 -8.82 6.54 9.58
CA ILE A 403 -8.64 7.78 10.34
C ILE A 403 -7.16 8.18 10.37
N SER A 404 -6.26 7.22 10.55
CA SER A 404 -4.82 7.42 10.47
C SER A 404 -4.40 8.01 9.12
N ALA A 405 -4.89 7.43 8.03
CA ALA A 405 -4.65 7.96 6.69
C ALA A 405 -5.20 9.39 6.50
N MET A 406 -6.36 9.72 7.08
CA MET A 406 -6.93 11.08 7.02
C MET A 406 -6.07 12.08 7.77
N ILE A 407 -5.65 11.76 9.00
CA ILE A 407 -4.78 12.62 9.81
C ILE A 407 -3.43 12.81 9.12
N THR A 408 -2.84 11.71 8.62
CA THR A 408 -1.57 11.74 7.88
C THR A 408 -1.64 12.66 6.67
N ASN A 409 -2.81 12.77 6.02
CA ASN A 409 -2.99 13.53 4.78
C ASN A 409 -3.76 14.86 4.95
N ASP A 410 -3.91 15.35 6.19
CA ASP A 410 -4.62 16.61 6.50
C ASP A 410 -6.07 16.67 6.00
N LEU A 411 -6.75 15.52 6.03
CA LEU A 411 -8.14 15.41 5.62
C LEU A 411 -9.08 15.56 6.81
N PRO A 412 -10.22 16.27 6.65
CA PRO A 412 -11.27 16.29 7.65
C PRO A 412 -11.80 14.88 7.96
N LEU A 413 -12.10 14.58 9.24
CA LEU A 413 -12.58 13.25 9.66
C LEU A 413 -13.92 12.87 9.02
N ASP A 414 -14.75 13.86 8.65
CA ASP A 414 -16.02 13.65 7.96
C ASP A 414 -15.85 13.12 6.51
N THR A 415 -14.63 13.14 5.97
CA THR A 415 -14.26 12.50 4.71
C THR A 415 -14.59 11.01 4.72
N LEU A 416 -14.62 10.38 5.91
CA LEU A 416 -14.97 8.97 6.08
C LEU A 416 -16.31 8.62 5.41
N ASN A 417 -17.35 9.42 5.63
CA ASN A 417 -18.69 9.21 5.09
C ASN A 417 -18.88 9.85 3.71
N LYS A 418 -18.04 10.84 3.33
CA LYS A 418 -18.07 11.47 2.00
C LYS A 418 -17.40 10.63 0.91
N PHE A 419 -16.55 9.67 1.26
CA PHE A 419 -15.76 8.90 0.30
C PHE A 419 -16.62 8.16 -0.74
N ILE A 420 -17.60 7.36 -0.30
CA ILE A 420 -18.46 6.59 -1.20
C ILE A 420 -19.28 7.51 -2.14
N PRO A 421 -19.99 8.54 -1.63
CA PRO A 421 -20.66 9.51 -2.48
C PRO A 421 -19.72 10.18 -3.49
N SER A 422 -18.51 10.55 -3.07
CA SER A 422 -17.53 11.21 -3.93
C SER A 422 -17.05 10.31 -5.08
N ILE A 423 -16.89 9.01 -4.83
CA ILE A 423 -16.56 8.03 -5.89
C ILE A 423 -17.74 7.82 -6.84
N ASN A 424 -18.95 7.68 -6.31
CA ASN A 424 -20.16 7.47 -7.13
C ASN A 424 -20.51 8.70 -7.99
N ALA A 425 -20.12 9.90 -7.56
CA ALA A 425 -20.32 11.13 -8.31
C ALA A 425 -19.36 11.31 -9.51
N VAL A 426 -18.26 10.54 -9.58
CA VAL A 426 -17.30 10.62 -10.69
C VAL A 426 -17.98 10.21 -12.00
N THR A 427 -17.87 11.08 -13.01
CA THR A 427 -18.42 10.86 -14.34
C THR A 427 -17.36 10.33 -15.33
N SER A 428 -17.82 9.82 -16.48
CA SER A 428 -16.93 9.45 -17.60
C SER A 428 -16.08 10.65 -18.08
N ALA A 429 -16.65 11.86 -18.06
CA ALA A 429 -15.94 13.08 -18.43
C ALA A 429 -14.81 13.40 -17.45
N ASP A 430 -15.03 13.23 -16.14
CA ASP A 430 -13.99 13.44 -15.13
C ASP A 430 -12.81 12.47 -15.29
N VAL A 431 -13.10 11.20 -15.58
CA VAL A 431 -12.06 10.19 -15.85
C VAL A 431 -11.27 10.53 -17.12
N THR A 432 -11.96 10.97 -18.16
CA THR A 432 -11.33 11.38 -19.44
C THR A 432 -10.48 12.63 -19.26
N ALA A 433 -10.97 13.62 -18.50
CA ALA A 433 -10.24 14.83 -18.16
C ALA A 433 -8.98 14.52 -17.32
N PHE A 434 -9.10 13.62 -16.35
CA PHE A 434 -7.96 13.11 -15.59
C PHE A 434 -6.93 12.45 -16.51
N ALA A 435 -7.35 11.57 -17.40
CA ALA A 435 -6.46 10.90 -18.34
C ALA A 435 -5.78 11.90 -19.31
N ALA A 436 -6.52 12.88 -19.83
CA ALA A 436 -5.94 13.92 -20.68
C ALA A 436 -4.90 14.77 -19.94
N LYS A 437 -5.16 15.11 -18.68
CA LYS A 437 -4.28 15.96 -17.87
C LYS A 437 -3.03 15.23 -17.39
N TYR A 438 -3.18 14.00 -16.91
CA TYR A 438 -2.10 13.28 -16.23
C TYR A 438 -1.55 12.12 -17.05
N PHE A 439 -2.32 11.52 -17.97
CA PHE A 439 -1.93 10.30 -18.67
C PHE A 439 -1.31 10.52 -20.06
N ASP A 440 -1.53 11.69 -20.66
CA ASP A 440 -1.07 12.06 -22.00
C ASP A 440 0.43 12.40 -22.08
N THR A 441 1.06 12.69 -20.93
CA THR A 441 2.50 12.94 -20.86
C THR A 441 3.30 11.64 -21.00
N THR A 442 4.41 11.71 -21.74
CA THR A 442 5.35 10.60 -21.88
C THR A 442 5.80 10.13 -20.50
N PRO A 443 5.52 8.88 -20.08
CA PRO A 443 5.96 8.38 -18.79
C PRO A 443 7.42 7.93 -18.84
N SER A 444 8.03 7.69 -17.68
CA SER A 444 9.28 6.94 -17.60
C SER A 444 9.01 5.45 -17.83
N LEU A 445 9.89 4.78 -18.57
CA LEU A 445 9.86 3.33 -18.76
C LEU A 445 11.05 2.70 -18.04
N ILE A 446 10.78 1.72 -17.18
CA ILE A 446 11.78 0.99 -16.41
C ILE A 446 11.59 -0.49 -16.68
N ILE A 447 12.61 -1.15 -17.23
CA ILE A 447 12.61 -2.59 -17.45
C ILE A 447 13.78 -3.22 -16.70
N ILE A 448 13.51 -4.26 -15.92
CA ILE A 448 14.55 -5.05 -15.25
C ILE A 448 14.41 -6.48 -15.73
N GLY A 449 15.48 -7.03 -16.29
CA GLY A 449 15.49 -8.37 -16.87
C GLY A 449 16.79 -8.64 -17.62
N LYS A 450 16.84 -9.76 -18.32
CA LYS A 450 17.99 -10.11 -19.18
C LYS A 450 17.94 -9.26 -20.45
N ALA A 451 18.70 -8.16 -20.48
CA ALA A 451 18.56 -7.13 -21.51
C ALA A 451 18.82 -7.66 -22.93
N ALA A 452 19.77 -8.59 -23.07
CA ALA A 452 20.12 -9.23 -24.34
C ALA A 452 18.91 -9.86 -25.06
N ASP A 453 17.86 -10.26 -24.33
CA ASP A 453 16.69 -10.94 -24.89
C ASP A 453 15.62 -9.96 -25.42
N PHE A 454 15.71 -8.64 -25.16
CA PHE A 454 14.69 -7.66 -25.56
C PHE A 454 15.19 -6.27 -25.96
N ILE A 455 16.48 -5.97 -25.80
CA ILE A 455 16.98 -4.61 -26.00
C ILE A 455 16.86 -4.13 -27.45
N GLU A 456 17.11 -5.01 -28.42
CA GLU A 456 17.05 -4.67 -29.84
C GLU A 456 15.63 -4.32 -30.31
N PRO A 457 14.57 -5.12 -30.03
CA PRO A 457 13.22 -4.68 -30.34
C PRO A 457 12.81 -3.45 -29.53
N LEU A 458 13.25 -3.30 -28.27
CA LEU A 458 12.92 -2.14 -27.44
C LEU A 458 13.46 -0.83 -28.03
N LYS A 459 14.69 -0.81 -28.53
CA LYS A 459 15.32 0.39 -29.11
C LYS A 459 14.62 0.94 -30.35
N LYS A 460 13.81 0.13 -31.03
CA LYS A 460 13.02 0.59 -32.19
C LYS A 460 11.98 1.64 -31.79
N ASP A 461 11.37 1.45 -30.61
CA ASP A 461 10.33 2.35 -30.08
C ASP A 461 10.90 3.31 -29.01
N PHE A 462 12.02 2.94 -28.36
CA PHE A 462 12.68 3.70 -27.30
C PHE A 462 14.19 3.87 -27.58
N PRO A 463 14.58 4.69 -28.57
CA PRO A 463 15.98 4.81 -28.99
C PRO A 463 16.90 5.37 -27.89
N ASP A 464 16.38 6.25 -27.02
CA ASP A 464 17.14 6.89 -25.93
C ASP A 464 17.24 6.02 -24.66
N VAL A 465 16.98 4.71 -24.76
CA VAL A 465 17.02 3.82 -23.60
C VAL A 465 18.43 3.68 -23.04
N ARG A 466 18.58 3.96 -21.73
CA ARG A 466 19.84 3.83 -21.02
C ARG A 466 19.92 2.47 -20.34
N ILE A 467 20.99 1.73 -20.61
CA ILE A 467 21.23 0.39 -20.06
C ILE A 467 22.21 0.50 -18.90
N ILE A 468 21.84 -0.04 -17.75
CA ILE A 468 22.64 -0.04 -16.52
C ILE A 468 22.83 -1.50 -16.09
N PRO A 469 24.04 -2.07 -16.19
CA PRO A 469 24.31 -3.37 -15.61
C PRO A 469 24.08 -3.35 -14.10
N VAL A 470 23.48 -4.40 -13.51
CA VAL A 470 23.26 -4.50 -12.05
C VAL A 470 24.50 -4.14 -11.22
N PRO A 471 25.74 -4.57 -11.56
CA PRO A 471 26.93 -4.19 -10.80
C PRO A 471 27.24 -2.67 -10.76
N GLN A 472 26.74 -1.92 -11.74
CA GLN A 472 26.92 -0.46 -11.87
C GLN A 472 25.74 0.33 -11.30
N LEU A 473 24.64 -0.34 -10.93
CA LEU A 473 23.47 0.30 -10.35
C LEU A 473 23.78 0.89 -8.98
N ASP A 474 23.35 2.13 -8.74
CA ASP A 474 23.40 2.79 -7.44
C ASP A 474 22.04 3.42 -7.11
N LEU A 475 21.33 2.84 -6.15
CA LEU A 475 20.00 3.27 -5.75
C LEU A 475 20.00 4.55 -4.89
N ASN A 476 21.18 5.02 -4.48
CA ASN A 476 21.35 6.22 -3.66
C ASN A 476 21.62 7.47 -4.50
N ARG A 477 21.84 7.32 -5.81
CA ARG A 477 22.15 8.43 -6.72
C ARG A 477 20.99 8.75 -7.68
N PRO A 478 20.73 10.03 -8.00
CA PRO A 478 19.71 10.40 -8.99
C PRO A 478 19.95 9.83 -10.39
N ASP A 479 21.21 9.68 -10.79
CA ASP A 479 21.60 9.11 -12.08
C ASP A 479 21.61 7.57 -12.09
N LEU A 480 21.26 6.92 -10.97
CA LEU A 480 21.21 5.46 -10.80
C LEU A 480 22.52 4.72 -11.11
N THR A 481 23.64 5.42 -11.25
CA THR A 481 24.92 4.83 -11.66
C THR A 481 26.00 5.16 -10.66
N LYS A 482 26.78 4.16 -10.26
CA LYS A 482 27.97 4.37 -9.43
C LYS A 482 28.88 5.40 -10.09
N ALA A 483 29.48 6.27 -9.27
CA ALA A 483 30.53 7.17 -9.76
C ALA A 483 31.64 6.34 -10.40
N LYS A 484 32.19 6.81 -11.54
CA LYS A 484 33.40 6.19 -12.09
C LYS A 484 34.51 6.34 -11.03
N PRO A 485 35.22 5.24 -10.70
CA PRO A 485 36.27 5.26 -9.70
C PRO A 485 37.41 6.21 -10.06
#